data_AF-A0A6J0BNX7-F1
#
_entry.id   AF-A0A6J0BNX7-F1
#
_cell.length_a   1.000
_cell.length_b   1.000
_cell.length_c   1.000
_cell.angle_alpha   90.00
_cell.angle_beta   90.00
_cell.angle_gamma   90.00
#
_symmetry.space_group_name_H-M   'P 1'
#
loop_
_entity.id
_entity.type
_entity.pdbx_description
1 polymer ?
#
loop_
_entity_poly.entity_id
_entity_poly.type
_entity_poly.pdbx_seq_one_letter_code
_entity_poly.pdbx_strand_id
1 'polypeptide(L)'
;MGPWSRRRFRITPLRILAALLMLGVLFWLNLDRQVVPPEPCAVPEEFTEKLHELAYRAHLVLAKHGIVHFLCFGGLWGQARIGRALPWARKIELCLVDNLRDDALISKAFRQAGLAATYLHAAGIYRVQEQEVGEDAPRVEIIVFEEDVKAQMVRRVGWTRRVLPPDCELSPSLQCFPPQLAISPLPIKQFGSHVLPVPREGIELQKYHYPDNWWLEVKPIDCIDRESS
;
A
#
# COMPACT_ATOMS: atom_id res chain seq x y z
N MET A 1 23.02 23.46 -54.65
CA MET A 1 23.68 22.75 -53.53
C MET A 1 24.14 23.78 -52.51
N GLY A 2 23.36 24.00 -51.44
CA GLY A 2 23.74 24.90 -50.34
C GLY A 2 24.21 24.08 -49.13
N PRO A 3 25.33 24.41 -48.47
CA PRO A 3 25.86 23.60 -47.39
C PRO A 3 25.00 23.78 -46.14
N TRP A 4 24.40 22.68 -45.70
CA TRP A 4 23.67 22.62 -44.45
C TRP A 4 24.67 22.82 -43.29
N SER A 5 24.73 24.04 -42.77
CA SER A 5 25.54 24.35 -41.58
C SER A 5 24.92 23.66 -40.38
N ARG A 6 25.42 22.46 -40.05
CA ARG A 6 25.21 21.84 -38.74
C ARG A 6 25.87 22.74 -37.69
N ARG A 7 25.09 23.65 -37.11
CA ARG A 7 25.46 24.33 -35.86
C ARG A 7 25.70 23.25 -34.81
N ARG A 8 26.97 22.90 -34.58
CA ARG A 8 27.37 22.11 -33.41
C ARG A 8 27.07 22.98 -32.20
N PHE A 9 25.97 22.70 -31.51
CA PHE A 9 25.72 23.26 -30.19
C PHE A 9 26.89 22.86 -29.31
N ARG A 10 27.84 23.78 -29.08
CA ARG A 10 28.89 23.60 -28.09
C ARG A 10 28.21 23.61 -26.72
N ILE A 11 27.94 22.41 -26.21
CA ILE A 11 27.50 22.22 -24.84
C ILE A 11 28.71 22.56 -23.98
N THR A 12 28.70 23.73 -23.36
CA THR A 12 29.73 24.11 -22.40
C THR A 12 29.43 23.46 -21.05
N PRO A 13 30.44 23.09 -20.26
CA PRO A 13 30.26 22.46 -18.95
C PRO A 13 29.36 23.30 -18.02
N LEU A 14 29.40 24.63 -18.16
CA LEU A 14 28.54 25.58 -17.44
C LEU A 14 27.04 25.38 -17.75
N ARG A 15 26.67 25.06 -18.99
CA ARG A 15 25.27 24.81 -19.38
C ARG A 15 24.76 23.48 -18.83
N ILE A 16 25.63 22.48 -18.71
CA ILE A 16 25.29 21.19 -18.08
C ILE A 16 25.06 21.39 -16.59
N LEU A 17 25.95 22.11 -15.90
CA LEU A 17 25.81 22.45 -14.48
C LEU A 17 24.52 23.23 -14.22
N ALA A 18 24.23 24.26 -15.03
CA ALA A 18 23.00 25.02 -14.91
C ALA A 18 21.75 24.16 -15.14
N ALA A 19 21.77 23.24 -16.11
CA ALA A 19 20.66 22.33 -16.37
C ALA A 19 20.46 21.32 -15.22
N LEU A 20 21.53 20.77 -14.64
CA LEU A 20 21.46 19.88 -13.48
C LEU A 20 20.95 20.59 -12.23
N LEU A 21 21.37 21.84 -12.02
CA LEU A 21 20.92 22.66 -10.90
C LEU A 21 19.44 23.05 -11.05
N MET A 22 19.01 23.39 -12.28
CA MET A 22 17.59 23.60 -12.60
C MET A 22 16.75 22.32 -12.41
N LEU A 23 17.26 21.15 -12.85
CA LEU A 23 16.60 19.87 -12.61
C LEU A 23 16.53 19.54 -11.11
N GLY A 24 17.60 19.81 -10.36
CA GLY A 24 17.63 19.63 -8.91
C GLY A 24 16.65 20.54 -8.17
N VAL A 25 16.55 21.81 -8.57
CA VAL A 25 15.58 22.77 -8.02
C VAL A 25 14.15 22.38 -8.40
N LEU A 26 13.90 22.02 -9.66
CA LEU A 26 12.57 21.55 -10.09
C LEU A 26 12.19 20.25 -9.38
N PHE A 27 13.13 19.35 -9.16
CA PHE A 27 12.92 18.13 -8.39
C PHE A 27 12.59 18.45 -6.93
N TRP A 28 13.34 19.34 -6.29
CA TRP A 28 13.05 19.82 -4.92
C TRP A 28 11.68 20.49 -4.81
N LEU A 29 11.36 21.41 -5.72
CA LEU A 29 10.07 22.10 -5.76
C LEU A 29 8.89 21.16 -6.04
N ASN A 30 9.11 20.06 -6.76
CA ASN A 30 8.09 19.03 -6.96
C ASN A 30 8.01 18.04 -5.80
N LEU A 31 9.11 17.80 -5.08
CA LEU A 31 9.11 16.95 -3.88
C LEU A 31 8.27 17.58 -2.76
N ASP A 32 8.41 18.90 -2.58
CA ASP A 32 7.70 19.66 -1.55
C ASP A 32 6.19 19.83 -1.84
N ARG A 33 5.76 19.50 -3.07
CA ARG A 33 4.38 19.73 -3.54
C ARG A 33 3.45 18.53 -3.40
N GLN A 34 3.85 17.46 -2.72
CA GLN A 34 2.88 16.46 -2.26
C GLN A 34 2.11 17.00 -1.05
N VAL A 35 1.23 17.97 -1.31
CA VAL A 35 0.20 18.36 -0.35
C VAL A 35 -0.69 17.14 -0.19
N VAL A 36 -0.47 16.37 0.88
CA VAL A 36 -1.39 15.32 1.29
C VAL A 36 -2.70 16.02 1.61
N PRO A 37 -3.79 15.75 0.87
CA PRO A 37 -5.06 16.39 1.17
C PRO A 37 -5.45 16.06 2.62
N PRO A 38 -5.96 17.03 3.39
CA PRO A 38 -6.30 16.82 4.79
C PRO A 38 -7.32 15.67 4.90
N GLU A 39 -7.01 14.67 5.73
CA GLU A 39 -7.93 13.56 5.97
C GLU A 39 -8.99 13.97 7.00
N PRO A 40 -10.28 13.66 6.76
CA PRO A 40 -11.33 13.99 7.72
C PRO A 40 -11.18 13.18 9.01
N CYS A 41 -11.60 13.74 10.17
CA CYS A 41 -11.56 13.00 11.44
C CYS A 41 -12.41 11.72 11.43
N ALA A 42 -13.45 11.72 10.60
CA ALA A 42 -14.30 10.56 10.37
C ALA A 42 -14.86 10.58 8.93
N VAL A 43 -15.02 9.40 8.35
CA VAL A 43 -15.83 9.20 7.13
C VAL A 43 -17.26 8.78 7.51
N PRO A 44 -18.27 9.03 6.66
CA PRO A 44 -19.63 8.59 6.92
C PRO A 44 -19.73 7.07 7.11
N GLU A 45 -20.65 6.60 7.95
CA GLU A 45 -20.82 5.17 8.23
C GLU A 45 -21.10 4.34 6.96
N GLU A 46 -21.88 4.90 6.01
CA GLU A 46 -22.14 4.27 4.72
C GLU A 46 -20.84 4.04 3.92
N PHE A 47 -19.89 4.96 4.00
CA PHE A 47 -18.58 4.80 3.38
C PHE A 47 -17.79 3.67 4.05
N THR A 48 -17.82 3.64 5.38
CA THR A 48 -17.16 2.60 6.19
C THR A 48 -17.70 1.20 5.85
N GLU A 49 -19.02 1.04 5.73
CA GLU A 49 -19.64 -0.24 5.36
C GLU A 49 -19.27 -0.66 3.93
N LYS A 50 -19.31 0.26 2.95
CA LYS A 50 -18.83 -0.02 1.58
C LYS A 50 -17.35 -0.44 1.57
N LEU A 51 -16.55 0.17 2.44
CA LEU A 51 -15.14 -0.17 2.57
C LEU A 51 -14.96 -1.59 3.14
N HIS A 52 -15.74 -1.99 4.15
CA HIS A 52 -15.73 -3.35 4.70
C HIS A 52 -16.20 -4.39 3.68
N GLU A 53 -17.27 -4.08 2.94
CA GLU A 53 -17.79 -4.94 1.87
C GLU A 53 -16.74 -5.15 0.77
N LEU A 54 -16.07 -4.08 0.32
CA LEU A 54 -15.01 -4.16 -0.69
C LEU A 54 -13.84 -5.02 -0.22
N ALA A 55 -13.41 -4.87 1.04
CA ALA A 55 -12.37 -5.70 1.63
C ALA A 55 -12.78 -7.17 1.72
N TYR A 56 -14.03 -7.44 2.10
CA TYR A 56 -14.55 -8.80 2.12
C TYR A 56 -14.61 -9.43 0.73
N ARG A 57 -15.09 -8.70 -0.29
CA ARG A 57 -15.09 -9.17 -1.68
C ARG A 57 -13.67 -9.43 -2.17
N ALA A 58 -12.71 -8.57 -1.86
CA ALA A 58 -11.32 -8.79 -2.21
C ALA A 58 -10.74 -10.04 -1.52
N HIS A 59 -11.05 -10.24 -0.25
CA HIS A 59 -10.70 -11.46 0.49
C HIS A 59 -11.24 -12.72 -0.19
N LEU A 60 -12.52 -12.73 -0.61
CA LEU A 60 -13.11 -13.88 -1.28
C LEU A 60 -12.41 -14.23 -2.61
N VAL A 61 -12.01 -13.22 -3.38
CA VAL A 61 -11.26 -13.42 -4.63
C VAL A 61 -9.92 -14.09 -4.35
N LEU A 62 -9.16 -13.57 -3.38
CA LEU A 62 -7.85 -14.11 -3.01
C LEU A 62 -7.96 -15.52 -2.41
N ALA A 63 -8.92 -15.74 -1.50
CA ALA A 63 -9.18 -17.02 -0.87
C ALA A 63 -9.55 -18.11 -1.87
N LYS A 64 -10.39 -17.77 -2.87
CA LYS A 64 -10.77 -18.69 -3.96
C LYS A 64 -9.57 -19.21 -4.76
N HIS A 65 -8.48 -18.43 -4.84
CA HIS A 65 -7.26 -18.79 -5.55
C HIS A 65 -6.19 -19.39 -4.64
N GLY A 66 -6.51 -19.67 -3.36
CA GLY A 66 -5.56 -20.25 -2.41
C GLY A 66 -4.43 -19.30 -2.02
N ILE A 67 -4.59 -17.99 -2.23
CA ILE A 67 -3.56 -16.99 -1.95
C ILE A 67 -3.60 -16.64 -0.46
N VAL A 68 -2.44 -16.73 0.21
CA VAL A 68 -2.30 -16.34 1.61
C VAL A 68 -2.37 -14.82 1.74
N HIS A 69 -3.35 -14.33 2.48
CA HIS A 69 -3.54 -12.90 2.71
C HIS A 69 -4.22 -12.63 4.05
N PHE A 70 -4.03 -11.43 4.58
CA PHE A 70 -4.57 -10.99 5.88
C PHE A 70 -4.62 -9.48 6.01
N LEU A 71 -5.43 -8.96 6.94
CA LEU A 71 -5.42 -7.56 7.33
C LEU A 71 -4.05 -7.13 7.86
N CYS A 72 -3.56 -5.98 7.42
CA CYS A 72 -2.33 -5.37 7.95
C CYS A 72 -2.46 -3.84 8.03
N PHE A 73 -1.42 -3.17 8.54
CA PHE A 73 -1.37 -1.70 8.68
C PHE A 73 -2.65 -1.10 9.32
N GLY A 74 -3.27 -0.08 8.72
CA GLY A 74 -4.46 0.58 9.28
C GLY A 74 -5.64 -0.36 9.49
N GLY A 75 -5.87 -1.27 8.54
CA GLY A 75 -6.91 -2.30 8.63
C GLY A 75 -6.77 -3.19 9.87
N LEU A 76 -5.55 -3.67 10.15
CA LEU A 76 -5.28 -4.51 11.34
C LEU A 76 -5.40 -3.71 12.64
N TRP A 77 -5.01 -2.44 12.67
CA TRP A 77 -5.21 -1.58 13.83
C TRP A 77 -6.68 -1.39 14.17
N GLY A 78 -7.50 -1.07 13.17
CA GLY A 78 -8.94 -0.95 13.35
C GLY A 78 -9.55 -2.26 13.86
N GLN A 79 -9.18 -3.38 13.23
CA GLN A 79 -9.65 -4.71 13.65
C GLN A 79 -9.33 -4.98 15.12
N ALA A 80 -8.08 -4.79 15.53
CA ALA A 80 -7.64 -5.11 16.89
C ALA A 80 -8.25 -4.21 17.97
N ARG A 81 -8.55 -2.95 17.65
CA ARG A 81 -9.05 -1.96 18.63
C ARG A 81 -10.57 -1.91 18.72
N ILE A 82 -11.25 -1.90 17.58
CA ILE A 82 -12.70 -1.65 17.49
C ILE A 82 -13.42 -2.68 16.61
N GLY A 83 -12.73 -3.72 16.14
CA GLY A 83 -13.33 -4.78 15.34
C GLY A 83 -13.78 -4.33 13.94
N ARG A 84 -13.29 -3.20 13.44
CA ARG A 84 -13.68 -2.60 12.14
C ARG A 84 -12.65 -1.58 11.65
N ALA A 85 -12.80 -1.00 10.47
CA ALA A 85 -11.88 0.05 9.99
C ALA A 85 -11.85 1.26 10.95
N LEU A 86 -10.69 1.94 11.05
CA LEU A 86 -10.57 3.17 11.85
C LEU A 86 -11.52 4.26 11.31
N PRO A 87 -12.03 5.19 12.16
CA PRO A 87 -13.05 6.16 11.74
C PRO A 87 -12.67 7.05 10.56
N TRP A 88 -11.38 7.38 10.41
CA TRP A 88 -10.84 8.19 9.32
C TRP A 88 -10.35 7.37 8.11
N ALA A 89 -10.44 6.03 8.17
CA ALA A 89 -9.89 5.17 7.13
C ALA A 89 -10.63 5.35 5.80
N ARG A 90 -9.89 5.75 4.76
CA ARG A 90 -10.39 5.79 3.37
C ARG A 90 -10.03 4.55 2.56
N LYS A 91 -9.24 3.66 3.13
CA LYS A 91 -8.75 2.43 2.51
C LYS A 91 -8.58 1.34 3.54
N ILE A 92 -8.54 0.09 3.07
CA ILE A 92 -8.14 -1.07 3.87
C ILE A 92 -6.92 -1.71 3.23
N GLU A 93 -5.93 -2.01 4.07
CA GLU A 93 -4.75 -2.73 3.66
C GLU A 93 -4.87 -4.23 3.94
N LEU A 94 -4.64 -5.03 2.88
CA LEU A 94 -4.38 -6.45 2.98
C LEU A 94 -2.91 -6.71 2.66
N CYS A 95 -2.28 -7.63 3.36
CA CYS A 95 -0.96 -8.14 3.04
C CYS A 95 -1.13 -9.49 2.35
N LEU A 96 -0.39 -9.69 1.27
CA LEU A 96 -0.37 -10.91 0.46
C LEU A 96 1.04 -11.45 0.45
N VAL A 97 1.22 -12.72 0.80
CA VAL A 97 2.53 -13.39 0.76
C VAL A 97 2.50 -14.40 -0.38
N ASP A 98 3.28 -14.16 -1.43
CA ASP A 98 3.33 -15.02 -2.61
C ASP A 98 4.69 -14.93 -3.32
N ASN A 99 5.32 -16.09 -3.51
CA ASN A 99 6.61 -16.23 -4.19
C ASN A 99 6.47 -16.49 -5.70
N LEU A 100 5.31 -16.95 -6.18
CA LEU A 100 5.09 -17.46 -7.55
C LEU A 100 4.03 -16.66 -8.31
N ARG A 101 3.97 -15.38 -8.00
CA ARG A 101 2.91 -14.46 -8.42
C ARG A 101 2.73 -14.39 -9.95
N ASP A 102 1.49 -14.63 -10.39
CA ASP A 102 1.03 -14.33 -11.75
C ASP A 102 0.08 -13.12 -11.72
N ASP A 103 0.63 -11.94 -12.06
CA ASP A 103 -0.10 -10.67 -12.05
C ASP A 103 -1.31 -10.71 -13.00
N ALA A 104 -1.21 -11.40 -14.13
CA ALA A 104 -2.28 -11.48 -15.10
C ALA A 104 -3.45 -12.32 -14.55
N LEU A 105 -3.14 -13.41 -13.84
CA LEU A 105 -4.14 -14.25 -13.19
C LEU A 105 -4.87 -13.50 -12.09
N ILE A 106 -4.14 -12.81 -11.19
CA ILE A 106 -4.73 -12.04 -10.10
C ILE A 106 -5.62 -10.91 -10.65
N SER A 107 -5.13 -10.10 -11.58
CA SER A 107 -5.93 -9.03 -12.19
C SER A 107 -7.16 -9.57 -12.92
N LYS A 108 -7.07 -10.73 -13.59
CA LYS A 108 -8.21 -11.39 -14.23
C LYS A 108 -9.24 -11.85 -13.21
N ALA A 109 -8.80 -12.43 -12.10
CA ALA A 109 -9.67 -12.90 -11.02
C ALA A 109 -10.51 -11.75 -10.42
N PHE A 110 -9.89 -10.59 -10.17
CA PHE A 110 -10.61 -9.40 -9.69
C PHE A 110 -11.63 -8.88 -10.71
N ARG A 111 -11.26 -8.80 -11.99
CA ARG A 111 -12.19 -8.37 -13.06
C ARG A 111 -13.40 -9.29 -13.17
N GLN A 112 -13.21 -10.60 -13.04
CA GLN A 112 -14.30 -11.58 -13.05
C GLN A 112 -15.26 -11.42 -11.86
N ALA A 113 -14.79 -10.81 -10.76
CA ALA A 113 -15.60 -10.47 -9.59
C ALA A 113 -16.23 -9.05 -9.66
N GLY A 114 -16.14 -8.37 -10.81
CA GLY A 114 -16.64 -7.01 -11.00
C GLY A 114 -15.81 -5.94 -10.28
N LEU A 115 -14.52 -6.19 -10.05
CA LEU A 115 -13.61 -5.27 -9.39
C LEU A 115 -12.48 -4.83 -10.35
N ALA A 116 -12.11 -3.56 -10.29
CA ALA A 116 -10.93 -3.04 -10.97
C ALA A 116 -9.70 -3.23 -10.07
N ALA A 117 -8.68 -3.93 -10.57
CA ALA A 117 -7.42 -4.16 -9.87
C ALA A 117 -6.23 -3.71 -10.72
N THR A 118 -5.51 -2.70 -10.24
CA THR A 118 -4.33 -2.12 -10.91
C THR A 118 -3.08 -2.36 -10.07
N TYR A 119 -2.07 -2.98 -10.67
CA TYR A 119 -0.81 -3.26 -9.98
C TYR A 119 0.22 -2.15 -10.14
N LEU A 120 0.72 -1.64 -9.01
CA LEU A 120 1.77 -0.63 -8.94
C LEU A 120 3.13 -1.31 -8.71
N HIS A 121 3.82 -1.63 -9.81
CA HIS A 121 5.11 -2.32 -9.79
C HIS A 121 6.19 -1.62 -8.94
N ALA A 122 6.16 -0.29 -8.85
CA ALA A 122 7.08 0.47 -8.02
C ALA A 122 6.92 0.15 -6.52
N ALA A 123 5.69 0.15 -6.05
CA ALA A 123 5.37 0.05 -4.63
C ALA A 123 5.06 -1.38 -4.16
N GLY A 124 4.88 -2.31 -5.10
CA GLY A 124 4.47 -3.67 -4.78
C GLY A 124 3.02 -3.77 -4.31
N ILE A 125 2.10 -2.96 -4.85
CA ILE A 125 0.72 -2.84 -4.34
C ILE A 125 -0.30 -3.09 -5.46
N TYR A 126 -1.33 -3.90 -5.21
CA TYR A 126 -2.56 -3.86 -6.00
C TYR A 126 -3.52 -2.84 -5.41
N ARG A 127 -4.01 -1.91 -6.24
CA ARG A 127 -5.13 -1.04 -5.90
C ARG A 127 -6.40 -1.65 -6.45
N VAL A 128 -7.31 -2.01 -5.54
CA VAL A 128 -8.59 -2.65 -5.84
C VAL A 128 -9.72 -1.69 -5.47
N GLN A 129 -10.66 -1.51 -6.39
CA GLN A 129 -11.85 -0.68 -6.22
C GLN A 129 -12.99 -1.23 -7.07
N GLU A 130 -14.19 -0.73 -6.86
CA GLU A 130 -15.29 -0.97 -7.80
C GLU A 130 -14.98 -0.36 -9.17
N GLN A 131 -15.59 -0.92 -10.21
CA GLN A 131 -15.39 -0.46 -11.58
C GLN A 131 -16.03 0.93 -11.78
N GLU A 132 -15.39 1.79 -12.59
CA GLU A 132 -15.94 3.09 -12.99
C GLU A 132 -16.18 4.11 -11.86
N VAL A 133 -15.52 3.95 -10.72
CA VAL A 133 -15.62 4.91 -9.60
C VAL A 133 -14.44 5.88 -9.56
N GLY A 134 -14.68 7.12 -9.13
CA GLY A 134 -13.69 8.19 -9.01
C GLY A 134 -12.63 7.96 -7.92
N GLU A 135 -11.64 8.85 -7.83
CA GLU A 135 -10.48 8.69 -6.93
C GLU A 135 -10.82 8.70 -5.43
N ASP A 136 -11.96 9.29 -5.07
CA ASP A 136 -12.45 9.38 -3.68
C ASP A 136 -13.21 8.13 -3.21
N ALA A 137 -13.37 7.12 -4.06
CA ALA A 137 -14.06 5.88 -3.74
C ALA A 137 -13.36 5.06 -2.64
N PRO A 138 -14.10 4.20 -1.91
CA PRO A 138 -13.51 3.16 -1.10
C PRO A 138 -12.55 2.31 -1.92
N ARG A 139 -11.37 2.02 -1.34
CA ARG A 139 -10.34 1.22 -2.00
C ARG A 139 -9.67 0.26 -1.05
N VAL A 140 -9.22 -0.86 -1.60
CA VAL A 140 -8.37 -1.84 -0.92
C VAL A 140 -6.99 -1.78 -1.54
N GLU A 141 -5.96 -1.66 -0.70
CA GLU A 141 -4.58 -1.80 -1.12
C GLU A 141 -4.07 -3.17 -0.68
N ILE A 142 -3.65 -4.01 -1.62
CA ILE A 142 -3.04 -5.30 -1.33
C ILE A 142 -1.53 -5.14 -1.46
N ILE A 143 -0.83 -5.12 -0.34
CA ILE A 143 0.62 -5.00 -0.27
C ILE A 143 1.21 -6.39 -0.44
N VAL A 144 2.08 -6.55 -1.43
CA VAL A 144 2.68 -7.83 -1.77
C VAL A 144 4.03 -8.00 -1.07
N PHE A 145 4.22 -9.18 -0.52
CA PHE A 145 5.44 -9.64 0.12
C PHE A 145 5.91 -10.95 -0.50
N GLU A 146 7.21 -11.18 -0.48
CA GLU A 146 7.87 -12.41 -0.89
C GLU A 146 8.73 -12.94 0.27
N GLU A 147 8.86 -14.26 0.36
CA GLU A 147 9.75 -14.90 1.33
C GLU A 147 11.21 -14.71 0.88
N ASP A 148 12.04 -14.27 1.82
CA ASP A 148 13.48 -14.27 1.69
C ASP A 148 14.06 -15.44 2.49
N VAL A 149 14.31 -16.54 1.78
CA VAL A 149 14.84 -17.78 2.38
C VAL A 149 16.23 -17.57 2.99
N LYS A 150 17.00 -16.57 2.53
CA LYS A 150 18.33 -16.31 3.10
C LYS A 150 18.23 -15.57 4.42
N ALA A 151 17.38 -14.54 4.46
CA ALA A 151 17.13 -13.78 5.69
C ALA A 151 16.21 -14.50 6.67
N GLN A 152 15.51 -15.57 6.25
CA GLN A 152 14.45 -16.24 7.00
C GLN A 152 13.33 -15.26 7.41
N MET A 153 13.06 -14.29 6.54
CA MET A 153 12.10 -13.20 6.75
C MET A 153 11.19 -13.08 5.53
N VAL A 154 10.01 -12.52 5.71
CA VAL A 154 9.15 -12.06 4.63
C VAL A 154 9.46 -10.58 4.38
N ARG A 155 9.59 -10.16 3.13
CA ARG A 155 9.91 -8.77 2.77
C ARG A 155 9.01 -8.21 1.68
N ARG A 156 8.71 -6.92 1.77
CA ARG A 156 7.84 -6.24 0.83
C ARG A 156 8.49 -6.14 -0.56
N VAL A 157 7.70 -6.38 -1.60
CA VAL A 157 8.17 -6.30 -2.99
C VAL A 157 8.02 -4.90 -3.58
N GLY A 158 8.52 -4.73 -4.81
CA GLY A 158 8.46 -3.50 -5.58
C GLY A 158 9.86 -3.06 -6.01
N TRP A 159 10.00 -2.53 -7.23
CA TRP A 159 11.34 -2.26 -7.75
C TRP A 159 12.08 -1.18 -6.95
N THR A 160 11.38 -0.24 -6.31
CA THR A 160 12.00 0.79 -5.45
C THR A 160 12.61 0.20 -4.18
N ARG A 161 12.21 -1.01 -3.79
CA ARG A 161 12.74 -1.77 -2.65
C ARG A 161 13.84 -2.74 -3.07
N ARG A 162 13.78 -3.28 -4.28
CA ARG A 162 14.80 -4.18 -4.82
C ARG A 162 16.17 -3.52 -5.01
N VAL A 163 16.23 -2.20 -5.07
CA VAL A 163 17.49 -1.43 -5.14
C VAL A 163 18.12 -1.20 -3.76
N LEU A 164 17.40 -1.49 -2.68
CA LEU A 164 17.90 -1.35 -1.32
C LEU A 164 18.69 -2.60 -0.92
N PRO A 165 19.62 -2.49 0.05
CA PRO A 165 20.23 -3.66 0.65
C PRO A 165 19.14 -4.65 1.13
N PRO A 166 19.30 -5.96 0.88
CA PRO A 166 18.29 -6.97 1.26
C PRO A 166 18.20 -7.20 2.77
N ASP A 167 18.95 -6.43 3.55
CA ASP A 167 18.98 -6.47 5.01
C ASP A 167 17.77 -5.75 5.59
N CYS A 168 16.97 -6.49 6.36
CA CYS A 168 15.74 -6.01 6.98
C CYS A 168 15.96 -5.02 8.13
N GLU A 169 17.11 -5.06 8.79
CA GLU A 169 17.45 -4.12 9.87
C GLU A 169 17.92 -2.78 9.28
N LEU A 170 18.72 -2.84 8.21
CA LEU A 170 19.26 -1.64 7.55
C LEU A 170 18.27 -0.96 6.61
N SER A 171 17.22 -1.67 6.19
CA SER A 171 16.23 -1.15 5.23
C SER A 171 14.80 -1.24 5.78
N PRO A 172 14.38 -0.36 6.72
CA PRO A 172 13.03 -0.38 7.30
C PRO A 172 11.88 -0.31 6.27
N SER A 173 12.13 0.30 5.11
CA SER A 173 11.14 0.38 4.03
C SER A 173 10.81 -0.97 3.34
N LEU A 174 11.62 -2.01 3.58
CA LEU A 174 11.32 -3.39 3.24
C LEU A 174 10.19 -3.97 4.10
N GLN A 175 9.91 -3.36 5.26
CA GLN A 175 8.81 -3.72 6.16
C GLN A 175 8.80 -5.23 6.45
N CYS A 176 9.98 -5.78 6.75
CA CYS A 176 10.10 -7.22 6.91
C CYS A 176 9.41 -7.73 8.17
N PHE A 177 8.94 -8.97 8.14
CA PHE A 177 8.40 -9.65 9.32
C PHE A 177 8.67 -11.17 9.29
N PRO A 178 8.59 -11.87 10.43
CA PRO A 178 8.85 -13.30 10.48
C PRO A 178 7.76 -14.11 9.76
N PRO A 179 8.11 -15.13 8.95
CA PRO A 179 7.13 -15.91 8.18
C PRO A 179 6.04 -16.55 9.05
N GLN A 180 6.34 -16.86 10.31
CA GLN A 180 5.43 -17.50 11.27
C GLN A 180 4.13 -16.71 11.43
N LEU A 181 4.16 -15.38 11.28
CA LEU A 181 2.96 -14.54 11.39
C LEU A 181 1.97 -14.73 10.22
N ALA A 182 2.45 -15.26 9.08
CA ALA A 182 1.67 -15.46 7.86
C ALA A 182 1.36 -16.95 7.55
N ILE A 183 1.82 -17.90 8.38
CA ILE A 183 1.62 -19.34 8.12
C ILE A 183 0.13 -19.71 8.21
N SER A 184 -0.37 -20.33 7.14
CA SER A 184 -1.74 -20.88 7.12
C SER A 184 -1.91 -22.08 8.06
N PRO A 185 -3.10 -22.31 8.64
CA PRO A 185 -4.29 -21.47 8.54
C PRO A 185 -4.15 -20.19 9.37
N LEU A 186 -4.62 -19.08 8.81
CA LEU A 186 -4.64 -17.79 9.50
C LEU A 186 -5.88 -17.66 10.39
N PRO A 187 -5.80 -17.02 11.56
CA PRO A 187 -6.98 -16.71 12.36
C PRO A 187 -7.96 -15.84 11.58
N ILE A 188 -9.25 -16.12 11.76
CA ILE A 188 -10.34 -15.30 11.20
C ILE A 188 -10.91 -14.44 12.33
N LYS A 189 -11.08 -13.14 12.07
CA LYS A 189 -11.65 -12.18 13.03
C LYS A 189 -12.76 -11.37 12.40
N GLN A 190 -13.66 -10.89 13.24
CA GLN A 190 -14.70 -9.96 12.83
C GLN A 190 -14.09 -8.62 12.39
N PHE A 191 -14.62 -8.09 11.30
CA PHE A 191 -14.27 -6.81 10.73
C PHE A 191 -15.55 -6.15 10.17
N GLY A 192 -16.19 -5.32 11.00
CA GLY A 192 -17.54 -4.82 10.75
C GLY A 192 -18.58 -5.94 10.77
N SER A 193 -19.39 -6.01 9.71
CA SER A 193 -20.38 -7.06 9.46
C SER A 193 -19.78 -8.32 8.81
N HIS A 194 -18.49 -8.29 8.46
CA HIS A 194 -17.79 -9.37 7.77
C HIS A 194 -16.73 -10.04 8.65
N VAL A 195 -16.11 -11.08 8.11
CA VAL A 195 -14.94 -11.73 8.71
C VAL A 195 -13.76 -11.69 7.74
N LEU A 196 -12.57 -11.42 8.27
CA LEU A 196 -11.34 -11.33 7.49
C LEU A 196 -10.21 -12.11 8.18
N PRO A 197 -9.27 -12.66 7.39
CA PRO A 197 -8.06 -13.24 7.93
C PRO A 197 -7.18 -12.15 8.55
N VAL A 198 -6.56 -12.46 9.68
CA VAL A 198 -5.59 -11.61 10.38
C VAL A 198 -4.28 -12.39 10.53
N PRO A 199 -3.13 -11.72 10.72
CA PRO A 199 -1.89 -12.41 11.03
C PRO A 199 -2.02 -13.20 12.34
N ARG A 200 -1.16 -14.20 12.51
CA ARG A 200 -1.00 -14.86 13.81
C ARG A 200 -0.48 -13.87 14.84
N GLU A 201 -0.71 -14.19 16.10
CA GLU A 201 -0.23 -13.39 17.24
C GLU A 201 -0.81 -11.96 17.30
N GLY A 202 -1.92 -11.73 16.61
CA GLY A 202 -2.72 -10.50 16.73
C GLY A 202 -1.97 -9.28 16.23
N ILE A 203 -1.52 -8.43 17.15
CA ILE A 203 -0.89 -7.16 16.83
C ILE A 203 0.63 -7.25 16.61
N GLU A 204 1.22 -8.43 16.78
CA GLU A 204 2.67 -8.64 16.70
C GLU A 204 3.25 -8.14 15.36
N LEU A 205 2.55 -8.37 14.26
CA LEU A 205 2.93 -7.86 12.93
C LEU A 205 3.15 -6.34 12.92
N GLN A 206 2.36 -5.58 13.68
CA GLN A 206 2.50 -4.12 13.71
C GLN A 206 3.79 -3.68 14.38
N LYS A 207 4.34 -4.45 15.32
CA LYS A 207 5.63 -4.12 15.95
C LYS A 207 6.77 -4.14 14.93
N TYR A 208 6.69 -5.00 13.93
CA TYR A 208 7.65 -5.05 12.83
C TYR A 208 7.47 -3.87 11.85
N HIS A 209 6.22 -3.48 11.58
CA HIS A 209 5.94 -2.37 10.66
C HIS A 209 6.08 -0.99 11.29
N TYR A 210 5.95 -0.89 12.61
CA TYR A 210 5.87 0.35 13.40
C TYR A 210 6.70 0.22 14.70
N PRO A 211 8.02 -0.03 14.60
CA PRO A 211 8.85 -0.35 15.76
C PRO A 211 8.84 0.75 16.84
N ASP A 212 8.72 2.01 16.43
CA ASP A 212 8.84 3.17 17.32
C ASP A 212 7.51 3.73 17.83
N ASN A 213 6.37 3.23 17.34
CA ASN A 213 5.07 3.82 17.67
C ASN A 213 3.88 2.86 17.59
N TRP A 214 4.11 1.53 17.56
CA TRP A 214 3.03 0.56 17.54
C TRP A 214 2.08 0.68 18.74
N TRP A 215 2.53 1.17 19.89
CA TRP A 215 1.67 1.36 21.07
C TRP A 215 0.82 2.63 21.02
N LEU A 216 1.05 3.52 20.05
CA LEU A 216 0.37 4.82 19.96
C LEU A 216 -0.86 4.75 19.06
N GLU A 217 -1.88 5.50 19.45
CA GLU A 217 -2.98 5.85 18.55
C GLU A 217 -2.61 7.13 17.80
N VAL A 218 -2.29 6.98 16.52
CA VAL A 218 -1.97 8.11 15.64
C VAL A 218 -3.23 8.47 14.84
N LYS A 219 -3.82 9.62 15.16
CA LYS A 219 -4.90 10.22 14.38
C LYS A 219 -4.32 11.05 13.23
N PRO A 220 -5.08 11.32 12.16
CA PRO A 220 -4.64 12.24 11.12
C PRO A 220 -4.34 13.63 11.71
N ILE A 221 -3.25 14.23 11.25
CA ILE A 221 -2.85 15.59 11.66
C ILE A 221 -3.85 16.59 11.06
N ASP A 222 -4.29 17.57 11.85
CA ASP A 222 -5.23 18.62 11.43
C ASP A 222 -6.58 18.10 10.91
N CYS A 223 -7.07 17.00 11.48
CA CYS A 223 -8.40 16.51 11.12
C CYS A 223 -9.46 17.55 11.55
N ILE A 224 -10.36 17.91 10.64
CA ILE A 224 -11.47 18.84 10.91
C ILE A 224 -12.64 18.03 11.46
N ASP A 225 -13.03 18.29 12.70
CA ASP A 225 -14.29 17.80 13.25
C ASP A 225 -15.42 18.42 12.42
N ARG A 226 -16.13 17.59 11.66
CA ARG A 226 -17.44 17.99 11.13
C ARG A 226 -18.44 17.87 12.27
N GLU A 227 -18.41 18.81 13.21
CA GLU A 227 -19.54 19.00 14.10
C GLU A 227 -20.77 19.36 13.24
N SER A 228 -21.82 18.56 13.45
CA SER A 228 -23.20 18.70 12.95
C SER A 228 -23.56 20.07 12.36
N SER A 229 -23.85 20.11 11.06
CA SER A 229 -24.75 21.11 10.46
C SER A 229 -26.07 20.43 10.15
#